data_AF-E3R0J9-F1
#
_entry.id   AF-E3R0J9-F1
#
_cell.length_a   1.000
_cell.length_b   1.000
_cell.length_c   1.000
_cell.angle_alpha   90.00
_cell.angle_beta   90.00
_cell.angle_gamma   90.00
#
_symmetry.space_group_name_H-M   'P 1'
#
loop_
_entity.id
_entity.type
_entity.pdbx_description
1 polymer ?
#
loop_
_entity_poly.entity_id
_entity_poly.type
_entity_poly.pdbx_seq_one_letter_code
_entity_poly.pdbx_strand_id
1 'polypeptide(L)'
;AKRKNIVEAVQACPGIIKSQGSLVSLQLPEPTSSPIKHLAPPQRDGLKYTTCGYVCRRLKVMQRHCREQHGWVNDWKKGGNRFFPTQAGRRWFQVSQREEADGDDVIHNVNDKLDANSWVKHVQWAEHLEGRSISKLQETTEPITEEEEVLQAMWTVTERVLHKARTISTPHQERYKGVWQKLLCIWNRTQEMAEDERPPYRLTARQGELWDHFEAVVQKEGALDMLIGILDHPIRRGDYQNILVSALAVMGISEDGGWVKVNDYTTDYSAVVKVSRMLVIYQSAVERKGAVAERAKEMGEEAAKDEVRSIFQ
;
A
#
# COMPACT_ATOMS: atom_id res chain seq x y z
N ALA A 1 3.09 -43.96 32.34
CA ALA A 1 1.71 -44.06 32.86
C ALA A 1 0.71 -43.25 32.03
N LYS A 2 0.71 -41.91 32.06
CA LYS A 2 -0.29 -41.05 31.37
C LYS A 2 -0.56 -41.38 29.89
N ARG A 3 0.47 -41.55 29.06
CA ARG A 3 0.30 -41.81 27.61
C ARG A 3 -0.32 -43.19 27.31
N LYS A 4 -0.04 -44.19 28.14
CA LYS A 4 -0.59 -45.55 27.99
C LYS A 4 -2.09 -45.54 28.34
N ASN A 5 -2.46 -44.86 29.42
CA ASN A 5 -3.86 -44.72 29.84
C ASN A 5 -4.71 -43.98 28.80
N ILE A 6 -4.15 -42.96 28.12
CA ILE A 6 -4.85 -42.25 27.05
C ILE A 6 -5.08 -43.16 25.84
N VAL A 7 -4.09 -43.96 25.46
CA VAL A 7 -4.23 -44.90 24.33
C VAL A 7 -5.27 -45.97 24.64
N GLU A 8 -5.27 -46.53 25.85
CA GLU A 8 -6.28 -47.50 26.30
C GLU A 8 -7.69 -46.88 26.31
N ALA A 9 -7.84 -45.65 26.79
CA ALA A 9 -9.12 -44.93 26.77
C ALA A 9 -9.63 -44.65 25.35
N VAL A 10 -8.75 -44.21 24.43
CA VAL A 10 -9.11 -43.99 23.01
C VAL A 10 -9.47 -45.30 22.31
N GLN A 11 -8.79 -46.40 22.65
CA GLN A 11 -9.13 -47.72 22.11
C GLN A 11 -10.46 -48.25 22.65
N ALA A 12 -10.85 -47.90 23.87
CA ALA A 12 -12.11 -48.31 24.49
C ALA A 12 -13.33 -47.49 24.03
N CYS A 13 -13.13 -46.34 23.38
CA CYS A 13 -14.22 -45.49 22.92
C CYS A 13 -15.01 -46.14 21.76
N PRO A 14 -16.32 -46.40 21.92
CA PRO A 14 -17.17 -46.92 20.85
C PRO A 14 -17.26 -45.94 19.67
N GLY A 15 -17.25 -46.45 18.44
CA GLY A 15 -17.46 -45.64 17.23
C GLY A 15 -16.23 -44.86 16.74
N ILE A 16 -15.08 -44.93 17.42
CA ILE A 16 -13.84 -44.33 16.90
C ILE A 16 -13.30 -45.19 15.74
N ILE A 17 -13.08 -44.54 14.60
CA ILE A 17 -12.41 -45.14 13.45
C ILE A 17 -10.91 -45.25 13.75
N LYS A 18 -10.41 -46.48 13.85
CA LYS A 18 -9.03 -46.78 14.29
C LYS A 18 -8.03 -46.98 13.15
N SER A 19 -8.48 -46.99 11.90
CA SER A 19 -7.62 -47.23 10.73
C SER A 19 -8.02 -46.33 9.55
N GLN A 20 -7.04 -46.01 8.71
CA GLN A 20 -7.23 -45.12 7.56
C GLN A 20 -8.11 -45.78 6.46
N GLY A 21 -8.08 -47.10 6.34
CA GLY A 21 -8.95 -47.84 5.40
C GLY A 21 -10.43 -47.82 5.81
N SER A 22 -10.72 -47.67 7.09
CA SER A 22 -12.09 -47.59 7.62
C SER A 22 -12.72 -46.20 7.45
N LEU A 23 -11.96 -45.17 7.06
CA LEU A 23 -12.46 -43.81 6.81
C LEU A 23 -13.46 -43.74 5.66
N VAL A 24 -13.43 -44.71 4.74
CA VAL A 24 -14.37 -44.77 3.60
C VAL A 24 -15.83 -44.90 4.07
N SER A 25 -16.04 -45.44 5.28
CA SER A 25 -17.38 -45.60 5.89
C SER A 25 -17.82 -44.41 6.75
N LEU A 26 -16.99 -43.36 6.87
CA LEU A 26 -17.32 -42.19 7.67
C LEU A 26 -18.41 -41.38 6.97
N GLN A 27 -19.61 -41.37 7.55
CA GLN A 27 -20.66 -40.44 7.12
C GLN A 27 -20.30 -39.03 7.57
N LEU A 28 -20.04 -38.16 6.61
CA LEU A 28 -19.86 -36.75 6.85
C LEU A 28 -21.24 -36.13 7.12
N PRO A 29 -21.35 -35.18 8.06
CA PRO A 29 -22.61 -34.54 8.33
C PRO A 29 -23.01 -33.65 7.14
N GLU A 30 -24.31 -33.53 6.90
CA GLU A 30 -24.85 -32.69 5.83
C GLU A 30 -24.39 -31.22 5.97
N PRO A 31 -24.24 -30.46 4.86
CA PRO A 31 -23.74 -29.08 4.90
C PRO A 31 -24.55 -28.12 5.81
N THR A 32 -25.80 -28.47 6.13
CA THR A 32 -26.72 -27.72 6.99
C THR A 32 -26.67 -28.14 8.46
N SER A 33 -25.83 -29.10 8.82
CA SER A 33 -25.65 -29.55 10.20
C SER A 33 -25.07 -28.44 11.08
N SER A 34 -25.63 -28.26 12.28
CA SER A 34 -25.11 -27.27 13.23
C SER A 34 -23.67 -27.60 13.62
N PRO A 35 -22.76 -26.61 13.66
CA PRO A 35 -21.37 -26.83 14.05
C PRO A 35 -21.27 -27.51 15.43
N ILE A 36 -20.35 -28.48 15.55
CA ILE A 36 -20.05 -29.12 16.83
C ILE A 36 -19.56 -28.04 17.78
N LYS A 37 -20.31 -27.78 18.87
CA LYS A 37 -20.11 -26.65 19.80
C LYS A 37 -18.69 -26.47 20.35
N HIS A 38 -17.89 -27.53 20.37
CA HIS A 38 -16.52 -27.53 20.91
C HIS A 38 -15.42 -27.48 19.84
N LEU A 39 -15.76 -27.51 18.56
CA LEU A 39 -14.81 -27.29 17.47
C LEU A 39 -14.82 -25.82 17.08
N ALA A 40 -13.62 -25.27 16.81
CA ALA A 40 -13.51 -23.94 16.23
C ALA A 40 -14.25 -23.89 14.87
N PRO A 41 -14.79 -22.72 14.48
CA PRO A 41 -15.45 -22.56 13.20
C PRO A 41 -14.60 -23.06 12.01
N PRO A 42 -15.24 -23.59 10.94
CA PRO A 42 -14.53 -24.00 9.74
C PRO A 42 -13.75 -22.83 9.16
N GLN A 43 -12.52 -23.11 8.75
CA GLN A 43 -11.60 -22.13 8.23
C GLN A 43 -11.95 -21.85 6.76
N ARG A 44 -12.10 -20.57 6.39
CA ARG A 44 -12.63 -20.14 5.09
C ARG A 44 -11.56 -19.99 3.99
N ASP A 45 -10.30 -20.28 4.31
CA ASP A 45 -9.11 -20.12 3.46
C ASP A 45 -8.71 -21.41 2.70
N GLY A 46 -9.66 -22.32 2.47
CA GLY A 46 -9.41 -23.60 1.79
C GLY A 46 -9.14 -23.44 0.29
N LEU A 47 -8.03 -23.99 -0.21
CA LEU A 47 -7.74 -24.14 -1.63
C LEU A 47 -8.25 -25.50 -2.10
N LYS A 48 -9.21 -25.51 -3.05
CA LYS A 48 -9.71 -26.73 -3.68
C LYS A 48 -9.15 -26.89 -5.09
N TYR A 49 -8.57 -28.05 -5.38
CA TYR A 49 -8.26 -28.46 -6.75
C TYR A 49 -9.53 -28.97 -7.43
N THR A 50 -9.90 -28.40 -8.58
CA THR A 50 -11.21 -28.70 -9.19
C THR A 50 -11.30 -30.09 -9.80
N THR A 51 -10.19 -30.65 -10.29
CA THR A 51 -10.20 -31.94 -11.01
C THR A 51 -10.31 -33.15 -10.08
N CYS A 52 -9.69 -33.13 -8.90
CA CYS A 52 -9.74 -34.26 -7.96
C CYS A 52 -10.43 -33.93 -6.63
N GLY A 53 -10.89 -32.69 -6.46
CA GLY A 53 -11.58 -32.25 -5.24
C GLY A 53 -10.69 -32.11 -4.00
N TYR A 54 -9.38 -32.29 -4.10
CA TYR A 54 -8.45 -32.16 -2.97
C TYR A 54 -8.49 -30.75 -2.38
N VAL A 55 -8.68 -30.63 -1.07
CA VAL A 55 -8.72 -29.36 -0.33
C VAL A 55 -7.54 -29.26 0.63
N CYS A 56 -6.81 -28.15 0.60
CA CYS A 56 -5.81 -27.84 1.61
C CYS A 56 -5.69 -26.32 1.80
N ARG A 57 -5.20 -25.87 2.95
CA ARG A 57 -5.03 -24.44 3.24
C ARG A 57 -3.70 -23.85 2.76
N ARG A 58 -2.71 -24.69 2.46
CA ARG A 58 -1.34 -24.25 2.14
C ARG A 58 -1.00 -24.52 0.68
N LEU A 59 -0.62 -23.47 -0.04
CA LEU A 59 -0.22 -23.60 -1.45
C LEU A 59 0.92 -24.60 -1.67
N LYS A 60 1.93 -24.66 -0.80
CA LYS A 60 3.00 -25.67 -0.88
C LYS A 60 2.49 -27.11 -0.80
N VAL A 61 1.42 -27.33 -0.02
CA VAL A 61 0.77 -28.65 0.10
C VAL A 61 -0.01 -28.96 -1.17
N MET A 62 -0.70 -27.96 -1.74
CA MET A 62 -1.36 -28.09 -3.03
C MET A 62 -0.36 -28.39 -4.16
N GLN A 63 0.76 -27.66 -4.21
CA GLN A 63 1.81 -27.88 -5.20
C GLN A 63 2.42 -29.28 -5.10
N ARG A 64 2.66 -29.76 -3.87
CA ARG A 64 3.10 -31.14 -3.65
C ARG A 64 2.05 -32.14 -4.17
N HIS A 65 0.78 -31.94 -3.85
CA HIS A 65 -0.31 -32.75 -4.36
C HIS A 65 -0.37 -32.75 -5.90
N CYS A 66 -0.25 -31.59 -6.55
CA CYS A 66 -0.21 -31.49 -8.01
C CYS A 66 1.02 -32.17 -8.62
N ARG A 67 2.20 -32.10 -7.99
CA ARG A 67 3.41 -32.82 -8.44
C ARG A 67 3.23 -34.33 -8.35
N GLU A 68 2.73 -34.81 -7.21
CA GLU A 68 2.67 -36.23 -6.89
C GLU A 68 1.51 -36.96 -7.58
N GLN A 69 0.35 -36.30 -7.68
CA GLN A 69 -0.89 -36.94 -8.14
C GLN A 69 -1.25 -36.57 -9.59
N HIS A 70 -0.78 -35.42 -10.08
CA HIS A 70 -1.14 -34.91 -11.42
C HIS A 70 0.08 -34.69 -12.32
N GLY A 71 1.25 -35.18 -11.90
CA GLY A 71 2.48 -35.11 -12.69
C GLY A 71 2.93 -33.69 -13.03
N TRP A 72 2.49 -32.69 -12.26
CA TRP A 72 2.82 -31.30 -12.52
C TRP A 72 4.33 -31.07 -12.37
N VAL A 73 4.99 -30.55 -13.41
CA VAL A 73 6.40 -30.17 -13.39
C VAL A 73 6.50 -28.66 -13.61
N ASN A 74 7.42 -28.01 -12.91
CA ASN A 74 7.65 -26.58 -13.06
C ASN A 74 8.68 -26.35 -14.18
N ASP A 75 8.26 -25.72 -15.27
CA ASP A 75 9.06 -25.59 -16.50
C ASP A 75 10.10 -24.45 -16.46
N TRP A 76 10.35 -23.82 -15.30
CA TRP A 76 11.13 -22.58 -15.22
C TRP A 76 12.42 -22.68 -14.37
N LYS A 77 13.58 -22.42 -14.99
CA LYS A 77 14.93 -22.38 -14.38
C LYS A 77 15.46 -20.94 -14.24
N LYS A 78 15.09 -20.22 -13.16
CA LYS A 78 15.91 -19.25 -12.38
C LYS A 78 15.03 -18.27 -11.57
N GLY A 79 15.21 -18.30 -10.25
CA GLY A 79 15.15 -17.12 -9.37
C GLY A 79 13.89 -16.25 -9.41
N GLY A 80 12.72 -16.82 -9.05
CA GLY A 80 11.52 -16.04 -8.75
C GLY A 80 10.31 -16.95 -8.58
N ASN A 81 9.58 -16.84 -7.47
CA ASN A 81 8.36 -17.63 -7.24
C ASN A 81 7.18 -16.97 -7.98
N ARG A 82 7.12 -17.13 -9.31
CA ARG A 82 5.91 -16.83 -10.09
C ARG A 82 5.05 -18.09 -10.16
N PHE A 83 4.05 -18.20 -9.29
CA PHE A 83 3.03 -19.25 -9.39
C PHE A 83 1.89 -18.86 -10.37
N PHE A 84 1.92 -17.67 -10.97
CA PHE A 84 0.95 -17.22 -11.98
C PHE A 84 1.64 -16.50 -13.13
N PRO A 85 1.96 -17.17 -14.25
CA PRO A 85 2.48 -16.50 -15.43
C PRO A 85 1.37 -15.79 -16.23
N THR A 86 0.13 -16.26 -16.16
CA THR A 86 -1.04 -15.71 -16.89
C THR A 86 -2.38 -16.09 -16.23
N GLN A 87 -3.46 -15.36 -16.55
CA GLN A 87 -4.82 -15.58 -16.07
C GLN A 87 -5.43 -16.96 -16.41
N ALA A 88 -4.75 -17.80 -17.21
CA ALA A 88 -5.19 -19.15 -17.60
C ALA A 88 -5.27 -20.15 -16.43
N GLY A 89 -4.56 -19.91 -15.32
CA GLY A 89 -4.57 -20.78 -14.13
C GLY A 89 -5.88 -20.77 -13.35
N ARG A 90 -6.73 -19.74 -13.49
CA ARG A 90 -8.01 -19.62 -12.75
C ARG A 90 -9.02 -20.74 -13.09
N ARG A 91 -8.85 -21.45 -14.22
CA ARG A 91 -9.77 -22.51 -14.65
C ARG A 91 -9.67 -23.81 -13.84
N TRP A 92 -8.61 -23.96 -13.04
CA TRP A 92 -8.26 -25.21 -12.35
C TRP A 92 -8.42 -25.14 -10.82
N PHE A 93 -8.77 -23.97 -10.28
CA PHE A 93 -8.86 -23.73 -8.85
C PHE A 93 -10.06 -22.83 -8.54
N GLN A 94 -10.89 -23.26 -7.60
CA GLN A 94 -11.99 -22.47 -7.06
C GLN A 94 -11.61 -22.08 -5.64
N VAL A 95 -11.37 -20.78 -5.42
CA VAL A 95 -11.32 -20.21 -4.07
C VAL A 95 -12.77 -20.00 -3.68
N SER A 96 -13.23 -20.66 -2.62
CA SER A 96 -14.53 -20.35 -2.03
C SER A 96 -14.54 -18.85 -1.76
N GLN A 97 -15.48 -18.12 -2.37
CA GLN A 97 -15.61 -16.69 -2.13
C GLN A 97 -15.63 -16.44 -0.62
N ARG A 98 -14.84 -15.44 -0.21
CA ARG A 98 -14.98 -14.77 1.07
C ARG A 98 -16.45 -14.33 1.13
N GLU A 99 -17.28 -15.02 1.89
CA GLU A 99 -18.51 -14.40 2.37
C GLU A 99 -18.02 -13.24 3.22
N GLU A 100 -18.28 -12.02 2.74
CA GLU A 100 -18.00 -10.73 3.37
C GLU A 100 -18.41 -10.80 4.84
N ALA A 101 -17.43 -11.09 5.68
CA ALA A 101 -17.55 -10.91 7.11
C ALA A 101 -17.09 -9.48 7.37
N ASP A 102 -17.95 -8.73 8.04
CA ASP A 102 -17.86 -7.34 8.50
C ASP A 102 -16.61 -7.00 9.36
N GLY A 103 -15.60 -7.87 9.40
CA GLY A 103 -14.33 -7.72 10.12
C GLY A 103 -13.06 -7.91 9.27
N ASP A 104 -13.18 -7.98 7.94
CA ASP A 104 -12.03 -8.15 7.00
C ASP A 104 -11.51 -6.81 6.42
N ASP A 105 -12.14 -5.68 6.72
CA ASP A 105 -11.76 -4.36 6.20
C ASP A 105 -10.70 -3.66 7.06
N VAL A 106 -10.23 -4.26 8.15
CA VAL A 106 -9.23 -3.65 9.04
C VAL A 106 -7.83 -4.21 8.74
N ILE A 107 -6.85 -3.31 8.63
CA ILE A 107 -5.44 -3.69 8.49
C ILE A 107 -4.98 -4.34 9.79
N HIS A 108 -4.62 -5.62 9.71
CA HIS A 108 -4.06 -6.36 10.83
C HIS A 108 -2.57 -6.62 10.59
N ASN A 109 -1.76 -6.39 11.62
CA ASN A 109 -0.36 -6.81 11.61
C ASN A 109 -0.29 -8.33 11.77
N VAL A 110 -0.40 -9.06 10.66
CA VAL A 110 -0.29 -10.52 10.68
C VAL A 110 1.19 -10.90 10.69
N ASN A 111 1.71 -11.24 11.87
CA ASN A 111 3.06 -11.74 12.01
C ASN A 111 3.25 -13.08 11.27
N ASP A 112 4.20 -13.07 10.34
CA ASP A 112 5.03 -14.20 9.91
C ASP A 112 4.35 -15.48 9.39
N LYS A 113 4.21 -15.57 8.05
CA LYS A 113 4.58 -16.73 7.17
C LYS A 113 3.72 -16.86 5.89
N LEU A 114 2.74 -15.98 5.69
CA LEU A 114 1.82 -16.03 4.54
C LEU A 114 1.90 -14.82 3.59
N ASP A 115 2.53 -13.71 3.99
CA ASP A 115 2.83 -12.62 3.06
C ASP A 115 3.89 -13.03 2.04
N ALA A 116 3.47 -13.14 0.78
CA ALA A 116 4.35 -13.48 -0.33
C ALA A 116 5.41 -12.38 -0.62
N ASN A 117 5.23 -11.16 -0.08
CA ASN A 117 6.11 -10.03 -0.33
C ASN A 117 7.05 -9.76 0.87
N SER A 118 8.29 -10.26 0.78
CA SER A 118 9.39 -9.90 1.70
C SER A 118 9.59 -8.39 1.86
N TRP A 119 9.15 -7.60 0.88
CA TRP A 119 9.21 -6.15 0.89
C TRP A 119 8.29 -5.51 1.95
N VAL A 120 7.04 -5.99 2.10
CA VAL A 120 6.09 -5.45 3.10
C VAL A 120 6.66 -5.59 4.51
N LYS A 121 7.35 -6.71 4.78
CA LYS A 121 8.06 -6.94 6.05
C LYS A 121 9.22 -5.96 6.29
N HIS A 122 9.85 -5.47 5.25
CA HIS A 122 10.98 -4.54 5.38
C HIS A 122 10.51 -3.09 5.55
N VAL A 123 9.38 -2.72 4.96
CA VAL A 123 8.84 -1.35 5.07
C VAL A 123 7.87 -1.16 6.24
N GLN A 124 7.34 -2.26 6.80
CA GLN A 124 6.45 -2.29 7.97
C GLN A 124 5.13 -1.52 7.77
N TRP A 125 4.61 -1.43 6.54
CA TRP A 125 3.33 -0.72 6.28
C TRP A 125 2.14 -1.30 7.02
N ALA A 126 2.07 -2.63 7.17
CA ALA A 126 1.01 -3.28 7.92
C ALA A 126 1.04 -2.93 9.43
N GLU A 127 2.24 -2.72 9.98
CA GLU A 127 2.41 -2.27 11.37
C GLU A 127 2.08 -0.78 11.49
N HIS A 128 2.52 0.03 10.52
CA HIS A 128 2.25 1.47 10.51
C HIS A 128 0.76 1.81 10.39
N LEU A 129 0.01 1.05 9.59
CA LEU A 129 -1.42 1.28 9.35
C LEU A 129 -2.31 0.33 10.16
N GLU A 130 -1.76 -0.33 11.19
CA GLU A 130 -2.50 -1.29 11.99
C GLU A 130 -3.78 -0.67 12.60
N GLY A 131 -4.89 -1.39 12.49
CA GLY A 131 -6.19 -0.95 13.00
C GLY A 131 -6.94 0.04 12.10
N ARG A 132 -6.40 0.42 10.93
CA ARG A 132 -7.09 1.30 9.98
C ARG A 132 -7.92 0.52 8.97
N SER A 133 -9.00 1.14 8.48
CA SER A 133 -9.84 0.55 7.43
C SER A 133 -9.15 0.62 6.07
N ILE A 134 -9.10 -0.50 5.36
CA ILE A 134 -8.52 -0.63 4.03
C ILE A 134 -9.33 0.20 3.05
N SER A 135 -10.66 0.02 3.04
CA SER A 135 -11.57 0.70 2.12
C SER A 135 -11.53 2.21 2.31
N LYS A 136 -11.60 2.70 3.56
CA LYS A 136 -11.48 4.15 3.85
C LYS A 136 -10.15 4.72 3.37
N LEU A 137 -9.05 3.99 3.53
CA LEU A 137 -7.75 4.45 3.05
C LEU A 137 -7.65 4.42 1.52
N GLN A 138 -8.23 3.42 0.85
CA GLN A 138 -8.29 3.37 -0.62
C GLN A 138 -9.09 4.53 -1.20
N GLU A 139 -10.23 4.88 -0.58
CA GLU A 139 -11.07 6.04 -0.95
C GLU A 139 -10.28 7.34 -0.99
N THR A 140 -9.28 7.51 -0.11
CA THR A 140 -8.41 8.71 -0.13
C THR A 140 -7.54 8.83 -1.37
N THR A 141 -7.38 7.74 -2.15
CA THR A 141 -6.56 7.70 -3.37
C THR A 141 -7.37 7.82 -4.66
N GLU A 142 -8.70 7.82 -4.55
CA GLU A 142 -9.60 7.93 -5.70
C GLU A 142 -9.42 9.25 -6.45
N PRO A 143 -9.74 9.30 -7.75
CA PRO A 143 -9.70 10.55 -8.52
C PRO A 143 -10.48 11.69 -7.86
N ILE A 144 -10.08 12.92 -8.14
CA ILE A 144 -10.78 14.12 -7.67
C ILE A 144 -12.12 14.21 -8.39
N THR A 145 -13.22 14.39 -7.64
CA THR A 145 -14.58 14.48 -8.20
C THR A 145 -15.00 15.92 -8.47
N GLU A 146 -16.15 16.11 -9.14
CA GLU A 146 -16.66 17.44 -9.48
C GLU A 146 -17.07 18.27 -8.25
N GLU A 147 -17.45 17.60 -7.17
CA GLU A 147 -17.89 18.20 -5.90
C GLU A 147 -16.74 18.71 -5.03
N GLU A 148 -15.50 18.26 -5.27
CA GLU A 148 -14.33 18.62 -4.49
C GLU A 148 -13.66 19.92 -5.01
N GLU A 149 -14.41 21.04 -5.04
CA GLU A 149 -13.97 22.31 -5.63
C GLU A 149 -12.62 22.80 -5.08
N VAL A 150 -12.41 22.69 -3.76
CA VAL A 150 -11.15 23.08 -3.09
C VAL A 150 -10.00 22.20 -3.56
N LEU A 151 -10.20 20.87 -3.59
CA LEU A 151 -9.16 19.93 -4.00
C LEU A 151 -8.82 20.06 -5.50
N GLN A 152 -9.80 20.34 -6.36
CA GLN A 152 -9.57 20.68 -7.77
C GLN A 152 -8.71 21.93 -7.92
N ALA A 153 -9.01 22.96 -7.15
CA ALA A 153 -8.26 24.21 -7.17
C ALA A 153 -6.83 24.02 -6.63
N MET A 154 -6.66 23.27 -5.54
CA MET A 154 -5.36 22.86 -5.01
C MET A 154 -4.55 22.08 -6.05
N TRP A 155 -5.18 21.10 -6.72
CA TRP A 155 -4.54 20.32 -7.76
C TRP A 155 -4.15 21.18 -8.96
N THR A 156 -5.00 22.12 -9.38
CA THR A 156 -4.71 23.04 -10.48
C THR A 156 -3.49 23.93 -10.18
N VAL A 157 -3.36 24.45 -8.97
CA VAL A 157 -2.16 25.23 -8.57
C VAL A 157 -0.93 24.31 -8.48
N THR A 158 -1.09 23.14 -7.87
CA THR A 158 -0.02 22.13 -7.73
C THR A 158 0.51 21.67 -9.08
N GLU A 159 -0.37 21.33 -10.02
CA GLU A 159 0.00 20.91 -11.37
C GLU A 159 0.75 22.01 -12.11
N ARG A 160 0.35 23.28 -11.95
CA ARG A 160 1.10 24.42 -12.50
C ARG A 160 2.53 24.49 -11.94
N VAL A 161 2.71 24.29 -10.64
CA VAL A 161 4.04 24.23 -10.01
C VAL A 161 4.85 23.04 -10.52
N LEU A 162 4.24 21.86 -10.59
CA LEU A 162 4.88 20.65 -11.14
C LEU A 162 5.30 20.84 -12.60
N HIS A 163 4.47 21.52 -13.40
CA HIS A 163 4.77 21.85 -14.78
C HIS A 163 5.96 22.82 -14.88
N LYS A 164 5.96 23.90 -14.10
CA LYS A 164 7.09 24.85 -14.06
C LYS A 164 8.39 24.16 -13.63
N ALA A 165 8.34 23.34 -12.58
CA ALA A 165 9.49 22.55 -12.14
C ALA A 165 10.01 21.63 -13.25
N ARG A 166 9.11 20.96 -13.99
CA ARG A 166 9.46 20.13 -15.15
C ARG A 166 10.08 20.91 -16.29
N THR A 167 9.61 22.12 -16.61
CA THR A 167 10.22 22.91 -17.71
C THR A 167 11.69 23.23 -17.47
N ILE A 168 12.14 23.16 -16.21
CA ILE A 168 13.52 23.41 -15.79
C ILE A 168 14.35 22.10 -15.79
N SER A 169 13.70 20.93 -15.82
CA SER A 169 14.34 19.60 -15.69
C SER A 169 13.69 18.53 -16.58
N THR A 170 14.46 18.04 -17.57
CA THR A 170 14.28 16.90 -18.51
C THR A 170 12.86 16.30 -18.74
N PRO A 171 12.45 15.98 -19.99
CA PRO A 171 11.05 16.10 -20.41
C PRO A 171 10.10 14.92 -20.15
N HIS A 172 10.38 13.89 -19.34
CA HIS A 172 9.51 12.69 -19.36
C HIS A 172 8.99 12.22 -17.98
N GLN A 173 7.65 12.23 -17.82
CA GLN A 173 6.77 11.08 -17.48
C GLN A 173 5.40 11.58 -16.96
N GLU A 174 4.32 11.43 -17.75
CA GLU A 174 2.93 11.78 -17.34
C GLU A 174 2.47 11.01 -16.10
N ARG A 175 2.99 9.80 -15.91
CA ARG A 175 2.76 8.97 -14.73
C ARG A 175 3.09 9.68 -13.41
N TYR A 176 4.06 10.59 -13.39
CA TYR A 176 4.48 11.25 -12.14
C TYR A 176 3.42 12.21 -11.61
N LYS A 177 2.66 12.85 -12.51
CA LYS A 177 1.55 13.71 -12.11
C LYS A 177 0.51 12.92 -11.33
N GLY A 178 0.12 11.74 -11.83
CA GLY A 178 -0.87 10.89 -11.15
C GLY A 178 -0.43 10.46 -9.74
N VAL A 179 0.86 10.19 -9.54
CA VAL A 179 1.41 9.87 -8.20
C VAL A 179 1.26 11.06 -7.24
N TRP A 180 1.61 12.27 -7.68
CA TRP A 180 1.49 13.46 -6.84
C TRP A 180 0.06 13.93 -6.63
N GLN A 181 -0.83 13.68 -7.58
CA GLN A 181 -2.27 13.88 -7.41
C GLN A 181 -2.81 12.98 -6.29
N LYS A 182 -2.46 11.69 -6.30
CA LYS A 182 -2.82 10.76 -5.21
C LYS A 182 -2.28 11.21 -3.87
N LEU A 183 -1.02 11.66 -3.80
CA LEU A 183 -0.46 12.22 -2.56
C LEU A 183 -1.29 13.40 -2.05
N LEU A 184 -1.64 14.35 -2.94
CA LEU A 184 -2.47 15.50 -2.57
C LEU A 184 -3.86 15.08 -2.08
N CYS A 185 -4.52 14.14 -2.77
CA CYS A 185 -5.80 13.58 -2.34
C CYS A 185 -5.70 12.96 -0.94
N ILE A 186 -4.68 12.12 -0.70
CA ILE A 186 -4.47 11.50 0.62
C ILE A 186 -4.27 12.58 1.68
N TRP A 187 -3.40 13.57 1.45
CA TRP A 187 -3.12 14.60 2.44
C TRP A 187 -4.35 15.44 2.78
N ASN A 188 -5.14 15.82 1.78
CA ASN A 188 -6.35 16.61 1.98
C ASN A 188 -7.47 15.80 2.64
N ARG A 189 -7.86 14.67 2.05
CA ARG A 189 -8.97 13.83 2.55
C ARG A 189 -8.70 13.30 3.95
N THR A 190 -7.44 13.01 4.30
CA THR A 190 -7.09 12.54 5.66
C THR A 190 -7.07 13.64 6.73
N GLN A 191 -7.14 14.93 6.38
CA GLN A 191 -7.30 16.00 7.39
C GLN A 191 -8.69 15.95 8.04
N GLU A 192 -9.71 15.55 7.28
CA GLU A 192 -11.11 15.51 7.75
C GLU A 192 -11.48 14.20 8.44
N MET A 193 -10.65 13.17 8.29
CA MET A 193 -10.85 11.87 8.93
C MET A 193 -10.64 11.96 10.45
N ALA A 194 -11.39 11.13 11.19
CA ALA A 194 -11.17 10.93 12.61
C ALA A 194 -9.73 10.43 12.89
N GLU A 195 -9.20 10.78 14.06
CA GLU A 195 -7.80 10.50 14.41
C GLU A 195 -7.47 8.99 14.45
N ASP A 196 -8.43 8.17 14.82
CA ASP A 196 -8.37 6.71 14.86
C ASP A 196 -8.65 6.05 13.50
N GLU A 197 -9.02 6.82 12.49
CA GLU A 197 -9.24 6.33 11.13
C GLU A 197 -8.12 6.75 10.18
N ARG A 198 -7.54 7.94 10.38
CA ARG A 198 -6.49 8.47 9.50
C ARG A 198 -5.13 7.80 9.73
N PRO A 199 -4.25 7.76 8.70
CA PRO A 199 -2.87 7.31 8.87
C PRO A 199 -2.16 8.08 9.99
N PRO A 200 -1.29 7.44 10.80
CA PRO A 200 -0.79 8.04 12.04
C PRO A 200 0.36 9.04 11.84
N TYR A 201 0.21 9.97 10.87
CA TYR A 201 1.13 11.10 10.70
C TYR A 201 0.74 12.32 11.52
N ARG A 202 1.74 13.17 11.76
CA ARG A 202 1.61 14.50 12.33
C ARG A 202 2.29 15.50 11.41
N LEU A 203 1.59 16.60 11.13
CA LEU A 203 2.23 17.78 10.57
C LEU A 203 3.05 18.47 11.68
N THR A 204 4.21 18.99 11.33
CA THR A 204 4.90 19.97 12.17
C THR A 204 4.10 21.28 12.18
N ALA A 205 4.34 22.15 13.18
CA ALA A 205 3.67 23.46 13.24
C ALA A 205 3.83 24.26 11.94
N ARG A 206 5.06 24.32 11.39
CA ARG A 206 5.35 24.96 10.11
C ARG A 206 4.59 24.34 8.94
N GLN A 207 4.46 23.01 8.91
CA GLN A 207 3.71 22.34 7.85
C GLN A 207 2.20 22.63 7.94
N GLY A 208 1.64 22.70 9.15
CA GLY A 208 0.27 23.14 9.36
C GLY A 208 0.06 24.57 8.86
N GLU A 209 0.91 25.51 9.25
CA GLU A 209 0.84 26.90 8.78
C GLU A 209 0.93 27.03 7.25
N LEU A 210 1.81 26.24 6.61
CA LEU A 210 1.93 26.22 5.15
C LEU A 210 0.70 25.60 4.48
N TRP A 211 0.10 24.58 5.09
CA TRP A 211 -1.12 23.96 4.62
C TRP A 211 -2.30 24.93 4.70
N ASP A 212 -2.53 25.53 5.87
CA ASP A 212 -3.59 26.50 6.13
C ASP A 212 -3.45 27.72 5.21
N HIS A 213 -2.21 28.21 5.02
CA HIS A 213 -1.93 29.30 4.09
C HIS A 213 -2.29 28.89 2.66
N PHE A 214 -1.84 27.71 2.22
CA PHE A 214 -2.12 27.23 0.87
C PHE A 214 -3.62 27.11 0.64
N GLU A 215 -4.36 26.51 1.57
CA GLU A 215 -5.82 26.38 1.51
C GLU A 215 -6.52 27.74 1.45
N ALA A 216 -6.08 28.73 2.25
CA ALA A 216 -6.66 30.07 2.25
C ALA A 216 -6.39 30.88 0.96
N VAL A 217 -5.27 30.61 0.27
CA VAL A 217 -4.87 31.30 -0.97
C VAL A 217 -5.01 30.44 -2.22
N VAL A 218 -5.62 29.25 -2.10
CA VAL A 218 -5.97 28.35 -3.20
C VAL A 218 -6.53 29.22 -4.33
N GLN A 219 -5.96 29.08 -5.52
CA GLN A 219 -6.09 29.91 -6.74
C GLN A 219 -4.89 30.82 -7.08
N LYS A 220 -4.16 31.35 -6.08
CA LYS A 220 -3.08 32.33 -6.32
C LYS A 220 -1.69 31.68 -6.33
N GLU A 221 -1.16 31.34 -5.15
CA GLU A 221 0.24 30.93 -4.94
C GLU A 221 0.34 29.93 -3.77
N GLY A 222 1.52 29.75 -3.17
CA GLY A 222 1.70 28.95 -1.94
C GLY A 222 1.88 27.44 -2.12
N ALA A 223 1.51 26.87 -3.26
CA ALA A 223 1.70 25.43 -3.51
C ALA A 223 3.16 24.98 -3.44
N LEU A 224 4.10 25.79 -3.94
CA LEU A 224 5.52 25.43 -3.91
C LEU A 224 6.05 25.38 -2.47
N ASP A 225 5.74 26.39 -1.65
CA ASP A 225 6.15 26.43 -0.24
C ASP A 225 5.53 25.29 0.56
N MET A 226 4.25 24.98 0.31
CA MET A 226 3.56 23.83 0.91
C MET A 226 4.26 22.51 0.54
N LEU A 227 4.52 22.27 -0.75
CA LEU A 227 5.17 21.03 -1.21
C LEU A 227 6.59 20.90 -0.65
N ILE A 228 7.38 21.98 -0.66
CA ILE A 228 8.72 21.99 -0.05
C ILE A 228 8.63 21.77 1.45
N GLY A 229 7.66 22.37 2.15
CA GLY A 229 7.43 22.15 3.57
C GLY A 229 7.08 20.71 3.93
N ILE A 230 6.27 20.03 3.10
CA ILE A 230 5.98 18.59 3.25
C ILE A 230 7.25 17.75 3.06
N LEU A 231 8.09 18.09 2.09
CA LEU A 231 9.36 17.39 1.82
C LEU A 231 10.42 17.65 2.91
N ASP A 232 10.44 18.85 3.48
CA ASP A 232 11.34 19.29 4.55
C ASP A 232 10.86 18.80 5.93
N HIS A 233 10.49 17.52 6.02
CA HIS A 233 10.08 16.89 7.27
C HIS A 233 11.28 16.13 7.88
N PRO A 234 11.74 16.49 9.09
CA PRO A 234 12.85 15.80 9.75
C PRO A 234 12.49 14.36 10.11
N ILE A 235 13.11 13.38 9.47
CA ILE A 235 12.93 11.96 9.80
C ILE A 235 13.82 11.61 10.98
N ARG A 236 13.24 11.42 12.17
CA ARG A 236 13.94 10.82 13.31
C ARG A 236 13.84 9.29 13.22
N ARG A 237 14.77 8.57 13.84
CA ARG A 237 14.82 7.10 13.74
C ARG A 237 13.51 6.48 14.21
N GLY A 238 12.81 5.81 13.30
CA GLY A 238 11.58 5.07 13.60
C GLY A 238 10.30 5.91 13.59
N ASP A 239 10.36 7.21 13.28
CA ASP A 239 9.18 8.08 13.28
C ASP A 239 8.42 7.91 11.96
N TYR A 240 7.47 6.97 11.95
CA TYR A 240 6.47 6.86 10.88
C TYR A 240 5.39 7.96 10.95
N GLN A 241 5.51 8.92 11.88
CA GLN A 241 4.63 10.08 11.99
C GLN A 241 4.81 11.11 10.85
N ASN A 242 5.56 10.77 9.82
CA ASN A 242 5.80 11.59 8.65
C ASN A 242 4.63 11.49 7.65
N ILE A 243 4.12 12.63 7.20
CA ILE A 243 2.96 12.71 6.28
C ILE A 243 3.23 12.08 4.91
N LEU A 244 4.44 12.24 4.37
CA LEU A 244 4.83 11.62 3.11
C LEU A 244 4.96 10.10 3.26
N VAL A 245 5.58 9.63 4.34
CA VAL A 245 5.71 8.19 4.64
C VAL A 245 4.33 7.54 4.80
N SER A 246 3.42 8.20 5.50
CA SER A 246 2.05 7.70 5.68
C SER A 246 1.28 7.64 4.36
N ALA A 247 1.38 8.67 3.52
CA ALA A 247 0.74 8.64 2.20
C ALA A 247 1.34 7.54 1.30
N LEU A 248 2.65 7.34 1.34
CA LEU A 248 3.30 6.22 0.64
C LEU A 248 2.81 4.86 1.15
N ALA A 249 2.60 4.70 2.45
CA ALA A 249 2.04 3.46 3.01
C ALA A 249 0.62 3.19 2.48
N VAL A 250 -0.23 4.22 2.44
CA VAL A 250 -1.60 4.14 1.87
C VAL A 250 -1.54 3.75 0.38
N MET A 251 -0.65 4.36 -0.40
CA MET A 251 -0.43 3.97 -1.80
C MET A 251 0.09 2.53 -1.97
N GLY A 252 0.52 1.89 -0.88
CA GLY A 252 0.94 0.49 -0.86
C GLY A 252 -0.23 -0.49 -0.85
N ILE A 253 -1.45 -0.03 -0.58
CA ILE A 253 -2.66 -0.85 -0.58
C ILE A 253 -3.10 -1.07 -2.04
N SER A 254 -3.26 -2.32 -2.45
CA SER A 254 -3.77 -2.66 -3.79
C SER A 254 -5.30 -2.66 -3.82
N GLU A 255 -5.90 -2.55 -5.00
CA GLU A 255 -7.36 -2.51 -5.21
C GLU A 255 -8.11 -3.70 -4.59
N ASP A 256 -7.47 -4.87 -4.46
CA ASP A 256 -8.04 -6.08 -3.84
C ASP A 256 -7.90 -6.11 -2.29
N GLY A 257 -7.47 -5.00 -1.68
CA GLY A 257 -7.21 -4.88 -0.25
C GLY A 257 -5.91 -5.54 0.21
N GLY A 258 -5.09 -6.04 -0.72
CA GLY A 258 -3.76 -6.57 -0.46
C GLY A 258 -2.67 -5.49 -0.48
N TRP A 259 -1.43 -5.94 -0.68
CA TRP A 259 -0.28 -5.05 -0.86
C TRP A 259 0.21 -5.05 -2.31
N VAL A 260 0.48 -3.86 -2.84
CA VAL A 260 1.07 -3.64 -4.18
C VAL A 260 2.39 -4.40 -4.32
N LYS A 261 2.66 -4.90 -5.53
CA LYS A 261 3.91 -5.60 -5.84
C LYS A 261 5.08 -4.63 -5.85
N VAL A 262 6.25 -5.12 -5.43
CA VAL A 262 7.49 -4.31 -5.34
C VAL A 262 7.82 -3.55 -6.63
N ASN A 263 7.67 -4.18 -7.79
CA ASN A 263 8.00 -3.55 -9.07
C ASN A 263 7.08 -2.37 -9.40
N ASP A 264 5.80 -2.48 -9.04
CA ASP A 264 4.81 -1.45 -9.31
C ASP A 264 5.03 -0.28 -8.33
N TYR A 265 5.22 -0.60 -7.05
CA TYR A 265 5.41 0.37 -5.97
C TYR A 265 6.73 1.14 -6.05
N THR A 266 7.83 0.48 -6.44
CA THR A 266 9.14 1.16 -6.63
C THR A 266 9.10 2.22 -7.72
N THR A 267 8.20 2.08 -8.70
CA THR A 267 8.03 3.10 -9.73
C THR A 267 7.36 4.35 -9.16
N ASP A 268 6.42 4.20 -8.22
CA ASP A 268 5.78 5.34 -7.54
C ASP A 268 6.78 6.06 -6.63
N TYR A 269 7.63 5.31 -5.91
CA TYR A 269 8.78 5.88 -5.19
C TYR A 269 9.70 6.69 -6.10
N SER A 270 10.02 6.16 -7.29
CA SER A 270 10.87 6.87 -8.25
C SER A 270 10.24 8.18 -8.70
N ALA A 271 8.92 8.20 -8.90
CA ALA A 271 8.16 9.40 -9.24
C ALA A 271 8.26 10.47 -8.13
N VAL A 272 8.04 10.08 -6.87
CA VAL A 272 8.16 10.97 -5.72
C VAL A 272 9.57 11.53 -5.63
N VAL A 273 10.61 10.69 -5.67
CA VAL A 273 12.01 11.13 -5.58
C VAL A 273 12.39 12.09 -6.71
N LYS A 274 12.00 11.79 -7.95
CA LYS A 274 12.34 12.64 -9.09
C LYS A 274 11.67 14.00 -8.99
N VAL A 275 10.37 14.04 -8.80
CA VAL A 275 9.64 15.31 -8.69
C VAL A 275 10.10 16.11 -7.48
N SER A 276 10.40 15.46 -6.35
CA SER A 276 10.96 16.15 -5.17
C SER A 276 12.25 16.89 -5.52
N ARG A 277 13.16 16.25 -6.26
CA ARG A 277 14.40 16.90 -6.74
C ARG A 277 14.12 18.07 -7.68
N MET A 278 13.15 17.91 -8.58
CA MET A 278 12.74 18.99 -9.50
C MET A 278 12.15 20.18 -8.74
N LEU A 279 11.36 19.93 -7.68
CA LEU A 279 10.79 20.97 -6.82
C LEU A 279 11.88 21.74 -6.08
N VAL A 280 12.88 21.06 -5.51
CA VAL A 280 14.01 21.72 -4.83
C VAL A 280 14.82 22.58 -5.80
N ILE A 281 15.08 22.09 -7.01
CA ILE A 281 15.71 22.87 -8.09
C ILE A 281 14.88 24.10 -8.42
N TYR A 282 13.56 23.92 -8.55
CA TYR A 282 12.65 25.01 -8.87
C TYR A 282 12.57 26.05 -7.76
N GLN A 283 12.51 25.63 -6.49
CA GLN A 283 12.57 26.50 -5.31
C GLN A 283 13.82 27.38 -5.36
N SER A 284 14.99 26.78 -5.57
CA SER A 284 16.24 27.54 -5.68
C SER A 284 16.23 28.53 -6.85
N ALA A 285 15.64 28.16 -7.99
CA ALA A 285 15.50 29.08 -9.12
C ALA A 285 14.56 30.25 -8.82
N VAL A 286 13.49 30.04 -8.04
CA VAL A 286 12.57 31.09 -7.59
C VAL A 286 13.27 32.04 -6.61
N GLU A 287 13.95 31.50 -5.60
CA GLU A 287 14.73 32.28 -4.61
C GLU A 287 15.80 33.12 -5.29
N ARG A 288 16.55 32.55 -6.24
CA ARG A 288 17.54 33.29 -7.04
C ARG A 288 16.90 34.43 -7.80
N LYS A 289 15.76 34.21 -8.45
CA LYS A 289 15.06 35.29 -9.20
C LYS A 289 14.65 36.43 -8.27
N GLY A 290 14.17 36.12 -7.07
CA GLY A 290 13.86 37.13 -6.05
C GLY A 290 15.11 37.91 -5.62
N ALA A 291 16.20 37.21 -5.29
CA ALA A 291 17.46 37.83 -4.89
C ALA A 291 18.06 38.71 -5.99
N VAL A 292 18.02 38.27 -7.26
CA VAL A 292 18.46 39.07 -8.41
C VAL A 292 17.58 40.32 -8.56
N ALA A 293 16.26 40.19 -8.45
CA ALA A 293 15.34 41.32 -8.56
C ALA A 293 15.57 42.37 -7.48
N GLU A 294 15.84 41.95 -6.24
CA GLU A 294 16.21 42.88 -5.16
C GLU A 294 17.55 43.55 -5.43
N ARG A 295 18.58 42.79 -5.81
CA ARG A 295 19.92 43.33 -6.08
C ARG A 295 19.95 44.26 -7.30
N ALA A 296 19.12 43.97 -8.32
CA ALA A 296 18.97 44.80 -9.51
C ALA A 296 18.48 46.22 -9.20
N LYS A 297 17.78 46.43 -8.09
CA LYS A 297 17.35 47.78 -7.63
C LYS A 297 18.54 48.68 -7.31
N GLU A 298 19.69 48.12 -6.92
CA GLU A 298 20.87 48.89 -6.51
C GLU A 298 21.92 49.01 -7.63
N MET A 299 22.11 47.97 -8.44
CA MET A 299 23.26 47.89 -9.37
C MET A 299 22.89 47.53 -10.82
N GLY A 300 21.60 47.48 -11.15
CA GLY A 300 21.11 47.07 -12.47
C GLY A 300 21.06 45.55 -12.67
N GLU A 301 20.23 45.11 -13.62
CA GLU A 301 19.84 43.70 -13.76
C GLU A 301 21.00 42.76 -14.14
N GLU A 302 21.85 43.16 -15.09
CA GLU A 302 22.96 42.31 -15.54
C GLU A 302 24.04 42.14 -14.47
N ALA A 303 24.42 43.22 -13.78
CA ALA A 303 25.40 43.15 -12.70
C ALA A 303 24.87 42.33 -11.50
N ALA A 304 23.56 42.39 -11.23
CA ALA A 304 22.91 41.58 -10.21
C ALA A 304 22.89 40.07 -10.55
N LYS A 305 22.71 39.69 -11.83
CA LYS A 305 22.75 38.29 -12.27
C LYS A 305 24.13 37.65 -12.08
N ASP A 306 25.19 38.42 -12.28
CA ASP A 306 26.58 37.98 -12.11
C ASP A 306 27.00 37.88 -10.64
N GLU A 307 26.50 38.79 -9.78
CA GLU A 307 26.82 38.77 -8.34
C GLU A 307 26.08 37.67 -7.59
N VAL A 308 24.77 37.50 -7.84
CA VAL A 308 23.98 36.46 -7.20
C VAL A 308 24.40 35.12 -7.80
N ARG A 309 24.94 34.21 -6.98
CA ARG A 309 25.39 32.88 -7.43
C ARG A 309 24.24 31.92 -7.70
N SER A 310 24.42 31.04 -8.68
CA SER A 310 23.45 30.00 -9.02
C SER A 310 23.90 28.71 -8.36
N ILE A 311 22.97 27.87 -7.91
CA ILE A 311 23.31 26.51 -7.44
C ILE A 311 23.84 25.62 -8.58
N PHE A 312 23.76 26.07 -9.83
CA PHE A 312 24.23 25.38 -11.03
C PHE A 312 25.57 25.91 -11.56
N GLN A 313 26.19 26.88 -10.90
CA GLN A 313 27.49 27.47 -11.23
C GLN A 313 28.47 27.28 -10.07
#